data_AF-A0A170Y6B3-F1
#
_entry.id   AF-A0A170Y6B3-F1
#
_cell.length_a   1.000
_cell.length_b   1.000
_cell.length_c   1.000
_cell.angle_alpha   90.00
_cell.angle_beta   90.00
_cell.angle_gamma   90.00
#
_symmetry.space_group_name_H-M   'P 1'
#
loop_
_entity.id
_entity.type
_entity.pdbx_description
1 polymer ?
#
loop_
_entity_poly.entity_id
_entity_poly.type
_entity_poly.pdbx_seq_one_letter_code
_entity_poly.pdbx_strand_id
1 'polypeptide(L)'
;GNYTVIATNREGTASLKIQIKVKTGEPEAPVFMEPLKDLAVTEGEGVILSVQVSGVPTPKVKWLKDGKPTTVQPTVKERHILYL
;
A
#
# COMPACT_ATOMS: atom_id res chain seq x y z
N GLY A 1 13.75 7.88 6.38
CA GLY A 1 14.27 8.00 7.76
C GLY A 1 15.78 8.17 7.75
N ASN A 2 16.40 8.24 8.93
CA ASN A 2 17.85 8.29 9.10
C ASN A 2 18.41 6.86 9.22
N TYR A 3 19.44 6.55 8.45
CA TYR A 3 20.11 5.25 8.42
C TYR A 3 21.58 5.44 8.79
N THR A 4 22.16 4.45 9.47
CA THR A 4 23.59 4.42 9.76
C THR A 4 24.17 3.14 9.20
N VAL A 5 25.20 3.27 8.36
CA VAL A 5 25.99 2.15 7.84
C VAL A 5 27.26 2.08 8.68
N ILE A 6 27.62 0.89 9.15
CA ILE A 6 28.81 0.66 9.96
C ILE A 6 29.64 -0.41 9.24
N ALA A 7 30.92 -0.12 9.03
CA ALA A 7 31.89 -1.05 8.46
C ALA A 7 33.02 -1.26 9.48
N THR A 8 33.31 -2.53 9.81
CA THR A 8 34.28 -2.89 10.85
C THR A 8 35.25 -3.95 10.34
N ASN A 9 36.53 -3.78 10.63
CA ASN A 9 37.57 -4.80 10.48
C ASN A 9 38.44 -4.85 11.75
N ARG A 10 39.46 -5.72 11.74
CA ARG A 10 40.38 -5.90 12.89
C ARG A 10 41.16 -4.65 13.30
N GLU A 11 41.28 -3.67 12.40
CA GLU A 11 42.03 -2.43 12.63
C GLU A 11 41.10 -1.27 13.06
N GLY A 12 39.77 -1.42 12.95
CA GLY A 12 38.85 -0.39 13.40
C GLY A 12 37.45 -0.43 12.80
N THR A 13 36.67 0.58 13.14
CA THR A 13 35.29 0.78 12.67
C THR A 13 35.13 2.16 12.04
N ALA A 14 34.47 2.21 10.89
CA ALA A 14 33.97 3.42 10.26
C ALA A 14 32.44 3.41 10.26
N SER A 15 31.82 4.60 10.40
CA SER A 15 30.37 4.73 10.29
C SER A 15 29.97 5.93 9.43
N LEU A 16 28.86 5.77 8.71
CA LEU A 16 28.29 6.76 7.81
C LEU A 16 26.80 6.92 8.13
N LYS A 17 26.37 8.16 8.37
CA LYS A 17 24.95 8.51 8.57
C LYS A 17 24.36 9.02 7.26
N ILE A 18 23.25 8.45 6.84
CA ILE A 18 22.56 8.77 5.58
C ILE A 18 21.10 9.10 5.90
N GLN A 19 20.61 10.24 5.39
CA GLN A 19 19.19 10.57 5.46
C GLN A 19 18.49 10.12 4.18
N ILE A 20 17.67 9.08 4.27
CA ILE A 20 16.82 8.64 3.14
C ILE A 20 15.48 9.37 3.26
N LYS A 21 15.23 10.34 2.38
CA LYS A 21 13.92 10.98 2.23
C LYS A 21 13.15 10.23 1.15
N VAL A 22 11.97 9.71 1.49
CA VAL A 22 11.05 9.19 0.49
C VAL A 22 10.53 10.42 -0.26
N LYS A 23 10.91 10.58 -1.53
CA LYS A 23 10.26 11.53 -2.43
C LYS A 23 8.95 10.89 -2.88
N THR A 24 7.90 11.06 -2.08
CA THR A 24 6.54 10.93 -2.60
C THR A 24 6.31 12.11 -3.55
N GLY A 25 5.54 11.92 -4.63
CA GLY A 25 5.07 13.02 -5.47
C GLY A 25 4.28 14.07 -4.67
N GLU A 26 3.66 15.02 -5.36
CA GLU A 26 2.76 15.95 -4.68
C GLU A 26 1.72 15.17 -3.85
N PRO A 27 1.46 15.57 -2.58
CA PRO A 27 0.50 14.86 -1.74
C PRO A 27 -0.89 14.91 -2.37
N GLU A 28 -1.49 13.74 -2.53
CA GLU A 28 -2.83 13.58 -3.12
C GLU A 28 -3.73 12.85 -2.13
N ALA A 29 -4.90 13.43 -1.85
CA ALA A 29 -5.90 12.79 -1.01
C ALA A 29 -6.43 11.50 -1.69
N PRO A 30 -6.84 10.47 -0.90
CA PRO A 30 -7.40 9.27 -1.47
C PRO A 30 -8.66 9.54 -2.30
N VAL A 31 -8.71 9.03 -3.52
CA VAL A 31 -9.90 9.13 -4.40
C VAL A 31 -10.25 7.76 -4.95
N PHE A 32 -11.53 7.39 -4.85
CA PHE A 32 -12.06 6.22 -5.53
C PHE A 32 -12.22 6.54 -7.02
N MET A 33 -11.27 6.07 -7.81
CA MET A 33 -11.31 6.19 -9.28
C MET A 33 -12.38 5.28 -9.87
N GLU A 34 -12.53 4.08 -9.28
CA GLU A 34 -13.56 3.12 -9.65
C GLU A 34 -14.26 2.66 -8.36
N PRO A 35 -15.38 3.30 -7.98
CA PRO A 35 -16.15 2.90 -6.81
C PRO A 35 -16.89 1.58 -7.08
N LEU A 36 -16.95 0.73 -6.06
CA LEU A 36 -17.75 -0.48 -6.11
C LEU A 36 -19.24 -0.10 -6.15
N LYS A 37 -20.01 -0.75 -7.02
CA LYS A 37 -21.46 -0.62 -7.10
C LYS A 37 -22.15 -1.75 -6.34
N ASP A 38 -23.44 -1.58 -6.08
CA ASP A 38 -24.26 -2.63 -5.47
C ASP A 38 -24.25 -3.89 -6.34
N LEU A 39 -24.02 -5.04 -5.70
CA LEU A 39 -23.96 -6.36 -6.35
C LEU A 39 -25.04 -7.25 -5.74
N ALA A 40 -25.82 -7.90 -6.60
CA ALA A 40 -26.69 -9.01 -6.21
C ALA A 40 -25.95 -10.31 -6.49
N VAL A 41 -25.80 -11.15 -5.47
CA VAL A 41 -25.06 -12.42 -5.57
C VAL A 41 -25.96 -13.57 -5.12
N THR A 42 -25.83 -14.71 -5.77
CA THR A 42 -26.57 -15.92 -5.41
C THR A 42 -25.85 -16.63 -4.27
N GLU A 43 -26.62 -17.21 -3.34
CA GLU A 43 -26.05 -18.01 -2.26
C GLU A 43 -25.24 -19.18 -2.83
N GLY A 44 -24.02 -19.37 -2.32
CA GLY A 44 -23.08 -20.39 -2.79
C GLY A 44 -22.11 -19.93 -3.89
N GLU A 45 -22.31 -18.74 -4.47
CA GLU A 45 -21.37 -18.16 -5.45
C GLU A 45 -20.28 -17.34 -4.76
N GLY A 46 -19.04 -17.48 -5.24
CA GLY A 46 -17.94 -16.62 -4.82
C GLY A 46 -18.00 -15.27 -5.54
N VAL A 47 -17.88 -14.17 -4.77
CA VAL A 47 -17.85 -12.81 -5.33
C VAL A 47 -16.49 -12.15 -5.15
N ILE A 48 -16.06 -11.38 -6.14
CA ILE A 48 -14.86 -10.55 -6.08
C ILE A 48 -15.29 -9.09 -5.91
N LEU A 49 -14.92 -8.48 -4.78
CA LEU A 49 -15.10 -7.05 -4.55
C LEU A 49 -13.81 -6.32 -4.95
N SER A 50 -13.91 -5.38 -5.90
CA SER A 50 -12.77 -4.63 -6.41
C SER A 50 -13.05 -3.14 -6.42
N VAL A 51 -12.07 -2.34 -5.99
CA VAL A 51 -12.09 -0.88 -6.04
C VAL A 51 -10.73 -0.39 -6.55
N GLN A 52 -10.74 0.72 -7.28
CA GLN A 52 -9.52 1.43 -7.63
C GLN A 52 -9.42 2.72 -6.82
N VAL A 53 -8.34 2.85 -6.04
CA VAL A 53 -8.08 4.03 -5.19
C VAL A 53 -6.74 4.65 -5.59
N SER A 54 -6.74 5.94 -5.90
CA SER A 54 -5.52 6.75 -6.05
C SER A 54 -5.22 7.50 -4.76
N GLY A 55 -3.97 7.92 -4.57
CA GLY A 55 -3.55 8.74 -3.44
C GLY A 55 -2.05 8.65 -3.21
N VAL A 56 -1.47 9.75 -2.70
CA VAL A 56 -0.04 9.85 -2.41
C VAL A 56 0.13 10.35 -0.97
N PRO A 57 0.60 9.51 -0.03
CA PRO A 57 1.09 8.13 -0.22
C PRO A 57 -0.03 7.11 -0.50
N THR A 58 0.34 5.94 -1.02
CA THR A 58 -0.58 4.85 -1.37
C THR A 58 -1.58 4.55 -0.25
N PRO A 59 -2.90 4.68 -0.48
CA PRO A 59 -3.91 4.49 0.55
C PRO A 59 -4.01 3.04 1.03
N LYS A 60 -4.40 2.86 2.31
CA LYS A 60 -4.76 1.55 2.87
C LYS A 60 -6.28 1.34 2.75
N VAL A 61 -6.70 0.26 2.10
CA VAL A 61 -8.12 -0.10 1.97
C VAL A 61 -8.52 -1.11 3.05
N LYS A 62 -9.67 -0.89 3.69
CA LYS A 62 -10.28 -1.82 4.65
C LYS A 62 -11.70 -2.13 4.22
N TRP A 63 -12.08 -3.39 4.29
CA TRP A 63 -13.43 -3.86 4.01
C TRP A 63 -14.18 -4.09 5.31
N LEU A 64 -15.42 -3.60 5.37
CA LEU A 64 -16.33 -3.82 6.49
C LEU A 64 -17.65 -4.38 5.96
N LYS A 65 -18.22 -5.32 6.70
CA LYS A 65 -19.58 -5.82 6.52
C LYS A 65 -20.36 -5.44 7.76
N ASP A 66 -21.43 -4.67 7.58
CA ASP A 66 -22.28 -4.18 8.67
C ASP A 66 -21.48 -3.46 9.78
N GLY A 67 -20.48 -2.66 9.37
CA GLY A 67 -19.60 -1.93 10.27
C GLY A 67 -18.54 -2.79 11.00
N LYS A 68 -18.48 -4.10 10.76
CA LYS A 68 -17.47 -4.99 11.34
C LYS A 68 -16.39 -5.36 10.31
N PRO A 69 -15.11 -5.47 10.73
CA PRO A 69 -14.05 -5.93 9.84
C PRO A 69 -14.37 -7.30 9.26
N THR A 70 -14.30 -7.42 7.95
CA THR A 70 -14.48 -8.71 7.29
C THR A 70 -13.18 -9.50 7.26
N THR A 71 -13.29 -10.84 7.29
CA THR A 71 -12.17 -11.76 7.05
C THR A 71 -11.81 -11.89 5.57
N VAL A 72 -12.49 -11.18 4.65
CA VAL A 72 -12.07 -11.15 3.25
C VAL A 72 -10.66 -10.57 3.19
N GLN A 73 -9.72 -11.41 2.75
CA GLN A 73 -8.36 -10.96 2.53
C GLN A 73 -8.37 -10.01 1.35
N PRO A 74 -7.96 -8.74 1.52
CA PRO A 74 -7.83 -7.84 0.39
C PRO A 74 -6.72 -8.38 -0.50
N THR A 75 -7.07 -8.94 -1.67
CA THR A 75 -6.09 -9.19 -2.72
C THR A 75 -5.79 -7.84 -3.35
N VAL A 76 -4.80 -7.13 -2.81
CA VAL A 76 -4.31 -5.89 -3.43
C VAL A 76 -3.73 -6.27 -4.79
N LYS A 77 -4.43 -5.97 -5.88
CA LYS A 77 -3.84 -5.97 -7.22
C LYS A 77 -2.92 -4.75 -7.29
N GLU A 78 -1.69 -4.89 -6.80
CA GLU A 78 -0.65 -3.88 -6.99
C GLU A 78 -0.37 -3.75 -8.49
N ARG A 79 -0.79 -2.62 -9.07
CA ARG A 79 -0.45 -2.28 -10.44
C ARG A 79 1.00 -1.80 -10.45
N HIS A 80 1.94 -2.70 -10.74
CA HIS A 80 3.34 -2.34 -10.98
C HIS A 80 3.44 -1.69 -12.36
N ILE A 81 3.58 -0.36 -12.41
CA ILE A 81 3.92 0.35 -13.65
C ILE A 81 5.43 0.57 -13.63
N LEU A 82 6.15 -0.21 -14.44
CA LEU A 82 7.56 0.04 -14.74
C LEU A 82 7.62 1.11 -15.83
N TYR A 83 8.14 2.29 -15.47
CA TYR A 83 8.62 3.24 -16.46
C TYR A 83 10.05 2.84 -16.82
N LEU A 84 10.29 2.54 -18.09
CA LEU A 84 11.62 2.39 -18.68
C LEU A 84 12.32 3.77 -18.73
#